data_AF-A0A352RUP4-F1
#
_entry.id   AF-A0A352RUP4-F1
#
_cell.length_a   1.000
_cell.length_b   1.000
_cell.length_c   1.000
_cell.angle_alpha   90.00
_cell.angle_beta   90.00
_cell.angle_gamma   90.00
#
_symmetry.space_group_name_H-M   'P 1'
#
loop_
_entity.id
_entity.type
_entity.pdbx_description
1 polymer ?
#
loop_
_entity_poly.entity_id
_entity_poly.type
_entity_poly.pdbx_seq_one_letter_code
_entity_poly.pdbx_strand_id
1 'polypeptide(L)' 'GMIEPFEPGQVRESEGRKIVSYGTSSYGYDIRCADEFKIFTNINSTIVDPKNF' A
#
# COMPACT_ATOMS: atom_id res chain seq x y z
N GLY A 1 1.95 -16.23 9.35
CA GLY A 1 0.46 -16.28 9.42
C GLY A 1 -0.12 -16.00 8.04
N MET A 2 -1.41 -15.65 7.91
CA MET A 2 -1.98 -15.20 6.61
C MET A 2 -1.48 -13.81 6.20
N ILE A 3 -1.24 -12.93 7.16
CA ILE A 3 -0.73 -11.56 6.97
C ILE A 3 0.52 -11.40 7.84
N GLU A 4 1.58 -10.82 7.28
CA GLU A 4 2.84 -10.59 7.98
C GLU A 4 3.59 -9.38 7.39
N PRO A 5 4.01 -8.40 8.22
CA PRO A 5 3.64 -8.20 9.62
C PRO A 5 2.14 -7.85 9.79
N PHE A 6 1.56 -8.20 10.95
CA PHE A 6 0.13 -8.04 11.25
C PHE A 6 -0.13 -7.12 12.45
N GLU A 7 -1.08 -6.19 12.31
CA GLU A 7 -1.57 -5.33 13.39
C GLU A 7 -3.02 -5.67 13.78
N PRO A 8 -3.28 -6.10 15.03
CA PRO A 8 -4.61 -6.51 15.47
C PRO A 8 -5.59 -5.35 15.66
N GLY A 9 -5.13 -4.10 15.59
CA GLY A 9 -5.96 -2.91 15.74
C GLY A 9 -5.59 -1.82 14.73
N GLN A 10 -6.34 -0.72 14.77
CA GLN A 10 -6.09 0.45 13.94
C GLN A 10 -4.95 1.29 14.49
N VAL A 11 -3.90 1.45 13.69
CA VAL A 11 -2.80 2.38 13.97
C VAL A 11 -3.11 3.70 13.28
N ARG A 12 -3.15 4.80 14.04
CA ARG A 12 -3.49 6.15 13.54
C ARG A 12 -2.37 7.18 13.74
N GLU A 13 -1.33 6.78 14.45
CA GLU A 13 -0.18 7.61 14.79
C GLU A 13 1.09 6.78 14.68
N SER A 14 2.15 7.38 14.14
CA SER A 14 3.49 6.79 14.09
C SER A 14 4.51 7.91 14.31
N GLU A 15 5.53 7.65 15.12
CA GLU A 15 6.59 8.63 15.46
C GLU A 15 6.05 10.00 15.94
N GLY A 16 4.95 9.99 16.72
CA GLY A 16 4.34 11.22 17.24
C GLY A 16 3.56 12.04 16.20
N ARG A 17 3.31 11.48 15.01
CA ARG A 17 2.58 12.13 13.91
C ARG A 17 1.37 11.32 13.51
N LYS A 18 0.26 12.02 13.25
CA LYS A 18 -0.93 11.41 12.66
C LYS A 18 -0.61 10.90 11.25
N ILE A 19 -1.13 9.72 10.92
CA ILE A 19 -0.95 9.06 9.62
C ILE A 19 -2.30 8.62 9.02
N VAL A 20 -2.29 8.24 7.75
CA VAL A 20 -3.39 7.44 7.18
C VAL A 20 -3.36 6.08 7.87
N SER A 21 -4.50 5.70 8.45
CA SER A 21 -4.55 4.55 9.34
C SER A 21 -4.43 3.22 8.62
N TYR A 22 -3.93 2.21 9.33
CA TYR A 22 -3.78 0.85 8.82
C TYR A 22 -4.04 -0.20 9.92
N GLY A 23 -4.17 -1.46 9.54
CA GLY A 23 -4.41 -2.59 10.44
C GLY A 23 -5.85 -3.11 10.40
N THR A 24 -6.21 -3.91 11.39
CA THR A 24 -7.52 -4.59 11.42
C THR A 24 -8.67 -3.59 11.54
N SER A 25 -9.68 -3.74 10.69
CA SER A 25 -10.92 -2.96 10.67
C SER A 25 -12.13 -3.87 10.92
N SER A 26 -13.34 -3.31 11.07
CA SER A 26 -14.54 -4.07 11.48
C SER A 26 -14.83 -5.29 10.60
N TYR A 27 -14.55 -5.20 9.30
CA TYR A 27 -14.79 -6.27 8.32
C TYR A 27 -13.69 -6.32 7.25
N GLY A 28 -12.46 -5.98 7.61
CA GLY A 28 -11.37 -5.90 6.65
C GLY A 28 -10.02 -5.63 7.29
N TYR A 29 -9.00 -5.47 6.45
CA TYR A 29 -7.66 -5.13 6.89
C TYR A 29 -7.11 -4.04 5.99
N ASP A 30 -6.76 -2.90 6.60
CA ASP A 30 -6.22 -1.75 5.88
C ASP A 30 -4.70 -1.96 5.71
N ILE A 31 -4.26 -2.16 4.46
CA ILE A 31 -2.85 -2.39 4.12
C ILE A 31 -2.06 -1.09 4.03
N ARG A 32 -0.73 -1.20 4.15
CA ARG A 32 0.21 -0.10 3.90
C ARG A 32 0.92 -0.28 2.56
N CYS A 33 1.26 0.83 1.92
CA CYS A 33 2.19 0.84 0.80
C CYS A 33 3.64 0.82 1.31
N ALA A 34 4.52 0.09 0.62
CA ALA A 34 5.96 0.23 0.79
C ALA A 34 6.46 1.54 0.18
N ASP A 35 7.74 1.86 0.38
CA ASP A 35 8.42 3.04 -0.16
C ASP A 35 8.96 2.85 -1.58
N GLU A 36 8.85 1.65 -2.14
CA GLU A 36 9.25 1.34 -3.52
C GLU A 36 8.07 1.47 -4.50
N PHE A 37 8.20 2.39 -5.46
CA PHE A 37 7.18 2.67 -6.46
C PHE A 37 7.75 2.61 -7.88
N LYS A 38 6.96 2.09 -8.82
CA LYS A 38 7.20 2.21 -10.25
C LYS A 38 6.31 3.30 -10.82
N ILE A 39 6.91 4.38 -11.33
CA ILE A 39 6.21 5.51 -11.93
C ILE A 39 6.17 5.31 -13.44
N PHE A 40 4.97 5.28 -14.02
CA PHE A 40 4.80 5.13 -15.46
C PHE A 40 5.23 6.41 -16.19
N THR A 41 6.02 6.26 -17.25
CA THR A 41 6.39 7.34 -18.16
C THR A 41 6.11 6.92 -19.61
N ASN A 42 5.48 7.79 -20.40
CA ASN A 42 5.14 7.52 -21.81
C ASN A 42 6.28 7.87 -22.79
N ILE A 43 7.49 8.08 -22.30
CA ILE A 43 8.63 8.59 -23.08
C ILE A 43 8.95 7.69 -24.30
N ASN A 44 8.66 6.39 -24.22
CA ASN A 44 8.98 5.41 -25.29
C ASN A 44 7.78 4.60 -25.81
N SER A 45 6.53 4.88 -25.41
CA SER A 45 5.35 4.15 -25.91
C SER A 45 4.06 4.96 -25.80
N THR A 46 3.22 4.89 -26.84
CA THR A 46 1.87 5.48 -26.88
C THR A 46 0.77 4.50 -26.46
N ILE A 47 1.09 3.22 -26.27
CA ILE A 47 0.13 2.15 -25.93
C ILE A 47 0.69 1.32 -24.76
N VAL A 48 -0.18 1.00 -23.79
CA VAL A 48 0.14 0.13 -22.65
C VAL A 48 -0.40 -1.28 -22.94
N ASP A 49 0.48 -2.27 -23.04
CA ASP A 49 0.11 -3.70 -23.18
C ASP A 49 0.26 -4.41 -21.82
N PRO A 50 -0.85 -4.83 -21.15
CA PRO A 50 -0.80 -5.51 -19.86
C PRO A 50 -0.07 -6.86 -19.85
N LYS A 51 0.15 -7.49 -21.02
CA LYS A 51 0.86 -8.78 -21.12
C LYS A 51 2.37 -8.62 -21.29
N ASN A 52 2.84 -7.44 -21.67
CA ASN A 52 4.25 -7.13 -21.93
C ASN A 52 4.66 -5.90 -21.10
N PHE A 53 4.44 -5.99 -19.79
CA PHE A 53 4.74 -4.95 -18.80
C PHE A 53 5.82 -5.39 -17.80
#